data_AF-A0A533WYY9-F1
#
_entry.id   AF-A0A533WYY9-F1
#
_cell.length_a   1.000
_cell.length_b   1.000
_cell.length_c   1.000
_cell.angle_alpha   90.00
_cell.angle_beta   90.00
_cell.angle_gamma   90.00
#
_symmetry.space_group_name_H-M   'P 1'
#
loop_
_entity.id
_entity.type
_entity.pdbx_description
1 polymer ?
#
loop_
_entity_poly.entity_id
_entity_poly.type
_entity_poly.pdbx_seq_one_letter_code
_entity_poly.pdbx_strand_id
1 'polypeptide(L)'
;GESEIQTLIREVREETGIDELDIHSYIGKINYSYFRGDGMKSEKEVTFFFATTPTREVKISEEHADFRWVTLGDALSMLDHAKLKLILTKGHRKGLY
;
A
#
# COMPACT_ATOMS: atom_id res chain seq x y z
N GLY A 1 -2.97 -11.35 18.35
CA GLY A 1 -3.07 -10.18 17.45
C GLY A 1 -2.03 -10.34 16.37
N GLU A 2 -2.33 -9.91 15.16
CA GLU A 2 -1.35 -9.87 14.04
C GLU A 2 -0.35 -8.72 14.24
N SER A 3 0.89 -8.90 13.78
CA SER A 3 1.85 -7.80 13.64
C SER A 3 1.61 -7.02 12.34
N GLU A 4 2.12 -5.79 12.23
CA GLU A 4 1.98 -4.98 11.00
C GLU A 4 2.54 -5.70 9.76
N ILE A 5 3.61 -6.48 9.91
CA ILE A 5 4.21 -7.26 8.83
C ILE A 5 3.32 -8.46 8.45
N GLN A 6 2.72 -9.14 9.43
CA GLN A 6 1.78 -10.22 9.15
C GLN A 6 0.55 -9.71 8.41
N THR A 7 0.00 -8.56 8.85
CA THR A 7 -1.08 -7.88 8.14
C THR A 7 -0.66 -7.49 6.73
N LEU A 8 0.51 -6.89 6.53
CA LEU A 8 1.00 -6.53 5.17
C LEU A 8 1.03 -7.74 4.24
N ILE A 9 1.62 -8.86 4.68
CA ILE A 9 1.75 -10.08 3.85
C ILE A 9 0.36 -10.65 3.53
N ARG A 10 -0.53 -10.71 4.52
CA ARG A 10 -1.90 -11.21 4.32
C ARG A 10 -2.69 -10.33 3.33
N GLU A 11 -2.70 -9.02 3.52
CA GLU A 11 -3.44 -8.09 2.66
C GLU A 11 -2.92 -8.12 1.22
N VAL A 12 -1.59 -8.05 1.02
CA VAL A 12 -1.01 -8.13 -0.33
C VAL A 12 -1.41 -9.43 -1.03
N ARG A 13 -1.37 -10.56 -0.32
CA ARG A 13 -1.81 -11.85 -0.84
C ARG A 13 -3.30 -11.85 -1.21
N GLU A 14 -4.16 -11.40 -0.30
CA GLU A 14 -5.62 -11.41 -0.48
C GLU A 14 -6.07 -10.47 -1.60
N GLU A 15 -5.45 -9.29 -1.70
CA GLU A 15 -5.83 -8.26 -2.67
C GLU A 15 -5.21 -8.46 -4.07
N THR A 16 -4.05 -9.13 -4.17
CA THR A 16 -3.28 -9.18 -5.42
C THR A 16 -2.84 -10.58 -5.87
N GLY A 17 -2.94 -11.58 -4.99
CA GLY A 17 -2.40 -12.92 -5.22
C GLY A 17 -0.88 -13.04 -5.13
N ILE A 18 -0.16 -11.97 -4.75
CA ILE A 18 1.31 -12.01 -4.60
C ILE A 18 1.68 -12.67 -3.27
N ASP A 19 2.28 -13.85 -3.35
CA ASP A 19 2.78 -14.60 -2.18
C ASP A 19 4.26 -14.30 -1.85
N GLU A 20 5.05 -13.93 -2.85
CA GLU A 20 6.49 -13.67 -2.69
C GLU A 20 6.77 -12.19 -2.52
N LEU A 21 6.94 -11.75 -1.27
CA LEU A 21 7.22 -10.37 -0.91
C LEU A 21 8.51 -10.26 -0.11
N ASP A 22 9.48 -9.50 -0.62
CA ASP A 22 10.70 -9.15 0.10
C ASP A 22 10.52 -7.75 0.72
N ILE A 23 10.42 -7.70 2.05
CA ILE A 23 10.12 -6.48 2.80
C ILE A 23 11.42 -5.87 3.31
N HIS A 24 11.77 -4.70 2.77
CA HIS A 24 13.05 -4.06 3.01
C HIS A 24 13.04 -3.12 4.21
N SER A 25 12.07 -2.20 4.27
CA SER A 25 12.09 -1.16 5.31
C SER A 25 10.73 -0.51 5.60
N TYR A 26 10.59 0.00 6.82
CA TYR A 26 9.48 0.88 7.21
C TYR A 26 9.62 2.26 6.54
N ILE A 27 8.53 2.74 5.92
CA ILE A 27 8.47 4.06 5.27
C ILE A 27 7.88 5.10 6.22
N GLY A 28 6.73 4.80 6.83
CA GLY A 28 5.96 5.76 7.60
C GLY A 28 4.51 5.34 7.81
N LYS A 29 3.74 6.22 8.44
CA LYS A 29 2.30 6.03 8.64
C LYS A 29 1.49 7.26 8.23
N ILE A 30 0.23 7.03 7.87
CA ILE A 30 -0.76 8.07 7.58
C ILE A 30 -1.98 7.85 8.45
N ASN A 31 -2.46 8.94 9.06
CA ASN A 31 -3.71 8.96 9.81
C ASN A 31 -4.73 9.84 9.08
N TYR A 32 -5.95 9.32 8.96
CA TYR A 32 -7.09 10.04 8.40
C TYR A 32 -8.40 9.59 9.02
N SER A 33 -9.39 10.47 9.00
CA SER A 33 -10.73 10.14 9.47
C SER A 33 -11.68 9.92 8.30
N TYR A 34 -12.60 8.97 8.45
CA TYR A 34 -13.68 8.72 7.50
C TYR A 34 -15.01 8.56 8.25
N PHE A 35 -16.12 8.70 7.55
CA PHE A 35 -17.43 8.38 8.09
C PHE A 35 -17.77 6.94 7.74
N ARG A 36 -18.14 6.15 8.75
CA ARG A 36 -18.65 4.79 8.56
C ARG A 36 -20.07 4.85 7.98
N GLY A 37 -20.56 3.71 7.49
CA GLY A 37 -21.91 3.61 6.93
C GLY A 37 -23.04 3.93 7.93
N ASP A 38 -22.74 3.90 9.23
CA ASP A 38 -23.65 4.32 10.31
C ASP A 38 -23.60 5.84 10.61
N GLY A 39 -22.83 6.61 9.84
CA GLY A 39 -22.67 8.05 10.02
C GLY A 39 -21.68 8.45 11.13
N MET A 40 -21.07 7.49 11.83
CA MET A 40 -20.07 7.79 12.86
C MET A 40 -18.71 8.08 12.24
N LYS A 41 -18.04 9.13 12.72
CA LYS A 41 -16.66 9.43 12.37
C LYS A 41 -15.73 8.39 13.01
N SER A 42 -14.85 7.82 12.21
CA SER A 42 -13.81 6.87 12.64
C SER A 42 -12.44 7.33 12.17
N GLU A 43 -11.42 7.00 12.96
CA GLU A 43 -10.02 7.27 12.62
C GLU A 43 -9.37 5.98 12.10
N LYS A 44 -8.60 6.10 11.04
CA LYS A 44 -7.80 5.02 10.46
C LYS A 44 -6.34 5.44 10.43
N GLU A 45 -5.49 4.57 10.95
CA GLU A 45 -4.03 4.64 10.83
C GLU A 45 -3.59 3.55 9.84
N VAL A 46 -2.71 3.91 8.90
CA VAL A 46 -2.17 3.00 7.89
C VAL A 46 -0.65 3.09 7.90
N THR A 47 0.00 1.95 8.09
CA THR A 47 1.47 1.82 8.07
C THR A 47 1.94 1.35 6.69
N PHE A 48 3.03 1.93 6.20
CA PHE A 48 3.60 1.65 4.88
C PHE A 48 5.02 1.10 4.97
N PHE A 49 5.31 0.09 4.16
CA PHE A 49 6.62 -0.54 4.01
C PHE A 49 7.08 -0.50 2.55
N PHE A 50 8.39 -0.46 2.34
CA PHE A 50 9.00 -0.68 1.03
C PHE A 50 9.23 -2.19 0.87
N ALA A 51 8.68 -2.75 -0.20
CA ALA A 51 8.80 -4.15 -0.51
C ALA A 51 8.95 -4.36 -2.03
N THR A 52 9.56 -5.47 -2.41
CA THR A 52 9.74 -5.88 -3.80
C THR A 52 9.21 -7.29 -4.01
N THR A 53 8.81 -7.60 -5.23
CA THR A 53 8.39 -8.96 -5.61
C THR A 53 8.93 -9.31 -7.00
N PRO A 54 9.36 -10.55 -7.24
CA PRO A 54 9.61 -11.05 -8.59
C PRO A 54 8.31 -11.32 -9.36
N THR A 55 7.18 -11.47 -8.67
CA THR A 55 5.88 -11.83 -9.24
C THR A 55 5.33 -10.69 -10.09
N ARG A 56 5.03 -10.97 -11.36
CA ARG A 56 4.46 -10.02 -12.31
C ARG A 56 2.97 -10.19 -12.53
N GLU A 57 2.49 -11.42 -12.46
CA GLU A 57 1.08 -11.75 -12.58
C GLU A 57 0.34 -11.34 -11.32
N VAL A 58 -0.71 -10.54 -11.50
CA VAL A 58 -1.54 -10.03 -10.39
C VAL A 58 -2.97 -10.46 -10.65
N LYS A 59 -3.60 -11.01 -9.62
CA LYS A 59 -5.03 -11.31 -9.59
C LYS A 59 -5.68 -10.45 -8.52
N ILE A 60 -6.35 -9.39 -8.95
CA ILE A 60 -7.02 -8.48 -8.03
C ILE A 60 -8.26 -9.12 -7.39
N SER A 61 -8.51 -8.79 -6.13
CA SER A 61 -9.74 -9.15 -5.41
C SER A 61 -10.96 -8.38 -5.95
N GLU A 62 -12.16 -8.82 -5.58
CA GLU A 62 -13.42 -8.15 -5.95
C GLU A 62 -13.55 -6.72 -5.39
N GLU A 63 -12.70 -6.34 -4.43
CA GLU A 63 -12.65 -4.99 -3.86
C GLU A 63 -12.01 -3.97 -4.80
N HIS A 64 -11.32 -4.44 -5.84
CA HIS A 64 -10.54 -3.63 -6.76
C HIS A 64 -11.07 -3.74 -8.19
N ALA A 65 -11.06 -2.62 -8.92
CA ALA A 65 -11.57 -2.56 -10.29
C ALA A 65 -10.49 -2.83 -11.34
N ASP A 66 -9.21 -2.53 -11.07
CA ASP A 66 -8.12 -2.64 -12.04
C ASP A 66 -6.74 -2.67 -11.35
N PHE A 67 -5.70 -3.11 -12.07
CA PHE A 67 -4.30 -3.05 -11.63
C PHE A 67 -3.36 -2.64 -12.76
N ARG A 68 -2.23 -2.02 -12.38
CA ARG A 68 -1.16 -1.72 -13.34
C ARG A 68 0.19 -1.51 -12.66
N TRP A 69 1.23 -2.13 -13.20
CA TRP A 69 2.62 -1.82 -12.89
C TRP A 69 3.04 -0.55 -13.66
N VAL A 70 3.50 0.48 -12.96
CA VAL A 70 3.83 1.78 -13.57
C VAL A 70 5.14 2.33 -13.02
N THR A 71 5.68 3.34 -13.70
CA THR A 71 6.86 4.07 -13.20
C THR A 71 6.49 4.92 -11.98
N LEU A 72 7.49 5.36 -11.21
CA LEU A 72 7.25 6.28 -10.08
C LEU A 72 6.55 7.58 -10.54
N GLY A 73 6.96 8.13 -11.69
CA GLY A 73 6.39 9.38 -12.22
C GLY A 73 4.91 9.25 -12.54
N ASP A 74 4.52 8.14 -13.16
CA ASP A 74 3.13 7.84 -13.48
C ASP A 74 2.31 7.60 -12.21
N ALA A 75 2.83 6.81 -11.26
CA ALA A 75 2.18 6.58 -9.97
C ALA A 75 1.91 7.88 -9.20
N LEU A 76 2.88 8.80 -9.17
CA LEU A 76 2.72 10.12 -8.53
C LEU A 76 1.67 11.00 -9.24
N SER A 77 1.54 10.85 -10.55
CA SER A 77 0.52 11.55 -11.35
C SER A 77 -0.88 10.97 -11.14
N MET A 78 -0.99 9.66 -10.92
CA MET A 78 -2.26 8.95 -10.71
C MET A 78 -2.86 9.10 -9.32
N LEU A 79 -2.04 9.36 -8.29
CA LEU A 79 -2.53 9.53 -6.93
C LEU A 79 -3.19 10.92 -6.74
N ASP A 80 -4.31 10.98 -6.03
CA ASP A 80 -4.96 12.25 -5.70
C ASP A 80 -4.45 12.85 -4.39
N HIS A 81 -4.15 12.01 -3.40
CA HIS A 81 -3.83 12.46 -2.05
C HIS A 81 -2.34 12.79 -1.86
N ALA A 82 -2.04 14.04 -1.50
CA ALA A 82 -0.67 14.52 -1.26
C ALA A 82 0.11 13.69 -0.21
N LYS A 83 -0.57 13.18 0.82
CA LYS A 83 0.07 12.31 1.83
C LYS A 83 0.56 10.98 1.22
N LEU A 84 -0.21 10.38 0.31
CA LEU A 84 0.20 9.16 -0.39
C LEU A 84 1.38 9.43 -1.33
N LYS A 85 1.37 10.57 -2.05
CA LYS A 85 2.52 10.98 -2.88
C LYS A 85 3.80 11.12 -2.06
N LEU A 86 3.70 11.69 -0.86
CA LEU A 86 4.84 11.84 0.05
C LEU A 86 5.36 10.48 0.53
N ILE A 87 4.48 9.55 0.92
CA ILE A 87 4.87 8.18 1.30
C ILE A 87 5.55 7.47 0.14
N LEU A 88 4.99 7.53 -1.07
CA LEU A 88 5.55 6.88 -2.25
C LEU A 88 6.95 7.44 -2.58
N THR A 89 7.11 8.77 -2.51
CA THR A 89 8.41 9.43 -2.71
C THR A 89 9.44 9.01 -1.65
N LYS A 90 9.03 8.87 -0.38
CA LYS A 90 9.91 8.39 0.69
C LYS A 90 10.32 6.93 0.47
N GLY A 91 9.37 6.07 0.09
CA GLY A 91 9.61 4.67 -0.23
C GLY A 91 10.62 4.50 -1.35
N HIS A 92 10.44 5.22 -2.45
CA HIS A 92 11.38 5.17 -3.58
C HIS A 92 12.80 5.58 -3.19
N ARG A 93 12.96 6.65 -2.40
CA ARG A 93 14.29 7.06 -1.92
C ARG A 93 14.94 6.01 -1.01
N LYS A 94 14.15 5.37 -0.15
CA LYS A 94 14.66 4.32 0.76
C LYS A 94 15.01 3.03 0.04
N GLY A 95 14.28 2.66 -1.01
CA GLY A 95 14.54 1.46 -1.80
C GLY A 95 15.73 1.54 -2.76
N LEU A 96 16.36 2.72 -2.87
CA LEU A 96 17.58 2.94 -3.64
C LEU A 96 18.86 2.85 -2.80
N TYR A 97 18.75 2.57 -1.49
CA TYR A 97 19.86 2.34 -0.57
C TYR A 97 19.74 0.94 0.06
#